data_AF-A0A7X7QZV2-F1
#
_entry.id   AF-A0A7X7QZV2-F1
#
_cell.length_a   1.000
_cell.length_b   1.000
_cell.length_c   1.000
_cell.angle_alpha   90.00
_cell.angle_beta   90.00
_cell.angle_gamma   90.00
#
_symmetry.space_group_name_H-M   'P 1'
#
loop_
_entity.id
_entity.type
_entity.pdbx_description
1 polymer ?
#
loop_
_entity_poly.entity_id
_entity_poly.type
_entity_poly.pdbx_seq_one_letter_code
_entity_poly.pdbx_strand_id
1 'polypeptide(L)'
;AITANLSYGQTDWQSYQSQTPLPKKAKLKTIKFKSYGYAAEGYVFEKQFVEGQEITFYNTKTQTDVIPVYVIPVPVSKTTLTNPIISGKYFVREENAYLESSIKQEDDDWRGRYKYSLQGIFKVSNTYNGKGLTAKTDEAKSLNVETADILQYSGFYEDGKFPITLQKNANDYALKIEFEDRTLQTIVPFDHLKEHFFSSITNIFKNTESTYARYYISLNLDDYLKNANDIILTYKNGNNFLGKVEKDNSYSNTTFVAKEGKYTFANGEVFTGELDRYSKIWTNGKWKFTDGSIENGNWLEKYDVRENELSNVETMTDKHNLAIQLYEEKKRKIEEERIAKQQAEEKKRIAEQQRKNTLINKYGDYWGELIYNKEFTPGMTKEMVLEFTSDKCYKISRSIRSGMTIETWIFDKDKMQLELLKEVADMDEDQKQAAGAAFLLMELAEGFGYNIRDQFPTLVFTNGKLTDVYQY
;
A
#
# COMPACT_ATOMS: atom_id res chain seq x y z
N ALA A 1 3.92 15.65 -13.31
CA ALA A 1 3.59 16.95 -13.92
C ALA A 1 2.58 16.75 -15.05
N ILE A 2 1.33 16.48 -14.69
CA ILE A 2 0.19 16.96 -15.47
C ILE A 2 -0.35 18.09 -14.60
N THR A 3 0.29 19.25 -14.69
CA THR A 3 -0.44 20.51 -14.58
C THR A 3 -1.36 20.49 -15.78
N ALA A 4 -2.49 19.78 -15.67
CA ALA A 4 -3.63 20.05 -16.51
C ALA A 4 -3.98 21.48 -16.15
N ASN A 5 -3.49 22.41 -16.97
CA ASN A 5 -4.10 23.70 -17.09
C ASN A 5 -5.59 23.39 -17.26
N LEU A 6 -6.36 23.60 -16.18
CA LEU A 6 -7.80 23.77 -16.25
C LEU A 6 -8.01 25.03 -17.07
N SER A 7 -7.80 24.93 -18.39
CA SER A 7 -8.21 25.97 -19.31
C SER A 7 -9.72 25.97 -19.21
N TYR A 8 -10.26 27.06 -18.67
CA TYR A 8 -11.69 27.35 -18.66
C TYR A 8 -12.17 27.27 -20.11
N GLY A 9 -12.68 26.10 -20.51
CA GLY A 9 -13.35 25.92 -21.78
C GLY A 9 -14.60 26.77 -21.75
N GLN A 10 -14.77 27.60 -22.77
CA GLN A 10 -16.01 28.31 -23.01
C GLN A 10 -17.13 27.27 -23.07
N THR A 11 -18.10 27.31 -22.15
CA THR A 11 -19.23 26.36 -22.21
C THR A 11 -20.13 26.74 -23.37
N ASP A 12 -20.80 25.77 -23.99
CA ASP A 12 -21.80 26.00 -25.05
C ASP A 12 -22.91 27.00 -24.64
N TRP A 13 -23.04 27.29 -23.34
CA TRP A 13 -24.00 28.24 -22.79
C TRP A 13 -23.48 29.68 -22.71
N GLN A 14 -22.15 29.91 -22.66
CA GLN A 14 -21.58 31.24 -22.50
C GLN A 14 -21.80 32.16 -23.72
N SER A 15 -21.96 31.61 -24.92
CA SER A 15 -22.23 32.39 -26.14
C SER A 15 -23.59 33.09 -26.16
N TYR A 16 -24.50 32.75 -25.24
CA TYR A 16 -25.87 33.28 -25.20
C TYR A 16 -26.07 34.36 -24.14
N GLN A 17 -25.02 34.73 -23.41
CA GLN A 17 -25.13 35.72 -22.33
C GLN A 17 -25.19 37.19 -22.79
N SER A 18 -25.28 37.49 -24.09
CA SER A 18 -25.45 38.86 -24.56
C SER A 18 -26.67 39.52 -23.89
N GLN A 19 -26.48 40.70 -23.29
CA GLN A 19 -27.60 41.48 -22.79
C GLN A 19 -28.50 41.86 -23.96
N THR A 20 -29.63 41.17 -24.10
CA THR A 20 -30.67 41.60 -25.03
C THR A 20 -31.20 42.94 -24.52
N PRO A 21 -31.07 44.05 -25.29
CA PRO A 21 -31.52 45.34 -24.83
C PRO A 21 -33.02 45.27 -24.53
N LEU A 22 -33.40 45.72 -23.33
CA LEU A 22 -34.78 45.70 -22.88
C LEU A 22 -35.66 46.50 -23.88
N PRO A 23 -36.68 45.88 -24.50
CA PRO A 23 -37.55 46.60 -25.43
C PRO A 23 -38.19 47.82 -24.75
N LYS A 24 -38.20 48.98 -25.41
CA LYS A 24 -38.70 50.25 -24.83
C LYS A 24 -40.13 50.17 -24.27
N LYS A 25 -40.96 49.24 -24.77
CA LYS A 25 -42.35 49.04 -24.35
C LYS A 25 -42.55 47.85 -23.40
N ALA A 26 -41.48 47.13 -23.04
CA ALA A 26 -41.54 46.06 -22.08
C ALA A 26 -41.95 46.61 -20.70
N LYS A 27 -42.76 45.86 -19.97
CA LYS A 27 -43.18 46.22 -18.60
C LYS A 27 -42.89 45.05 -17.67
N LEU A 28 -42.34 45.34 -16.50
CA LEU A 28 -42.30 44.38 -15.40
C LEU A 28 -43.74 44.03 -15.00
N LYS A 29 -44.08 42.74 -15.01
CA LYS A 29 -45.41 42.25 -14.67
C LYS A 29 -45.33 41.01 -13.80
N THR A 30 -46.27 40.91 -12.87
CA THR A 30 -46.57 39.67 -12.17
C THR A 30 -47.82 39.04 -12.79
N ILE A 31 -47.70 37.83 -13.34
CA ILE A 31 -48.77 37.10 -14.00
C ILE A 31 -49.15 35.89 -13.15
N LYS A 32 -50.43 35.77 -12.79
CA LYS A 32 -50.94 34.69 -11.94
C LYS A 32 -51.60 33.61 -12.78
N PHE A 33 -51.08 32.39 -12.70
CA PHE A 33 -51.63 31.21 -13.36
C PHE A 33 -52.47 30.42 -12.35
N LYS A 34 -53.60 31.00 -11.95
CA LYS A 34 -54.44 30.52 -10.83
C LYS A 34 -54.78 29.03 -10.91
N SER A 35 -55.16 28.55 -12.10
CA SER A 35 -55.52 27.13 -12.33
C SER A 35 -54.38 26.16 -12.05
N TYR A 36 -53.14 26.65 -12.02
CA TYR A 36 -51.93 25.83 -11.87
C TYR A 36 -51.15 26.14 -10.59
N GLY A 37 -51.57 27.12 -9.80
CA GLY A 37 -51.00 27.38 -8.47
C GLY A 37 -49.62 28.03 -8.46
N TYR A 38 -49.27 28.78 -9.51
CA TYR A 38 -48.02 29.56 -9.54
C TYR A 38 -48.23 30.96 -10.13
N ALA A 39 -47.26 31.83 -9.91
CA ALA A 39 -47.15 33.14 -10.55
C ALA A 39 -45.75 33.30 -11.17
N ALA A 40 -45.64 34.15 -12.19
CA ALA A 40 -44.36 34.53 -12.78
C ALA A 40 -44.22 36.04 -12.76
N GLU A 41 -43.07 36.53 -12.30
CA GLU A 41 -42.66 37.93 -12.38
C GLU A 41 -41.51 38.08 -13.36
N GLY A 42 -41.64 39.02 -14.29
CA GLY A 42 -40.59 39.31 -15.27
C GLY A 42 -41.00 40.41 -16.24
N TYR A 43 -40.06 40.84 -17.09
CA TYR A 43 -40.36 41.78 -18.16
C TYR A 43 -41.18 41.10 -19.25
N VAL A 44 -42.28 41.74 -19.64
CA VAL A 44 -43.20 41.23 -20.66
C VAL A 44 -43.37 42.26 -21.78
N PHE A 45 -43.18 41.82 -23.01
CA PHE A 45 -43.44 42.57 -24.23
C PHE A 45 -44.28 41.68 -25.17
N GLU A 46 -45.31 42.25 -25.80
CA GLU A 46 -46.22 41.51 -26.71
C GLU A 46 -46.77 40.18 -26.15
N LYS A 47 -47.06 40.16 -24.85
CA LYS A 47 -47.54 38.97 -24.10
C LYS A 47 -46.55 37.79 -24.09
N GLN A 48 -45.26 38.06 -24.25
CA GLN A 48 -44.17 37.11 -24.06
C GLN A 48 -43.17 37.65 -23.04
N PHE A 49 -42.48 36.75 -22.35
CA PHE A 49 -41.37 37.13 -21.49
C PHE A 49 -40.18 37.56 -22.34
N VAL A 50 -39.46 38.58 -21.89
CA VAL A 50 -38.33 39.17 -22.63
C VAL A 50 -37.07 38.36 -22.37
N GLU A 51 -36.45 37.86 -23.44
CA GLU A 51 -35.17 37.16 -23.39
C GLU A 51 -34.04 38.03 -22.81
N GLY A 52 -33.09 37.41 -22.12
CA GLY A 52 -31.96 38.07 -21.48
C GLY A 52 -32.32 38.80 -20.17
N GLN A 53 -33.59 38.83 -19.79
CA GLN A 53 -34.08 39.43 -18.55
C GLN A 53 -34.33 38.37 -17.48
N GLU A 54 -34.38 38.82 -16.23
CA GLU A 54 -34.68 37.98 -15.09
C GLU A 54 -36.17 37.61 -15.04
N ILE A 55 -36.46 36.35 -14.71
CA ILE A 55 -37.80 35.84 -14.44
C ILE A 55 -37.77 35.06 -13.12
N THR A 56 -38.76 35.33 -12.28
CA THR A 56 -38.97 34.59 -11.02
C THR A 56 -40.34 33.90 -11.04
N PHE A 57 -40.35 32.61 -10.76
CA PHE A 57 -41.56 31.83 -10.54
C PHE A 57 -41.84 31.68 -9.06
N TYR A 58 -43.09 31.89 -8.64
CA TYR A 58 -43.53 31.79 -7.25
C TYR A 58 -44.61 30.74 -7.12
N ASN A 59 -44.60 30.03 -5.99
CA ASN A 59 -45.75 29.25 -5.60
C ASN A 59 -46.90 30.20 -5.16
N THR A 60 -48.15 29.80 -5.40
CA THR A 60 -49.32 30.55 -4.90
C THR A 60 -50.26 29.68 -4.06
N LYS A 61 -49.93 28.42 -3.82
CA LYS A 61 -50.73 27.43 -3.07
C LYS A 61 -50.24 27.21 -1.63
N THR A 62 -48.96 27.39 -1.33
CA THR A 62 -48.38 27.06 -0.01
C THR A 62 -47.65 28.26 0.62
N GLN A 63 -48.00 28.58 1.87
CA GLN A 63 -47.11 29.29 2.78
C GLN A 63 -46.14 28.25 3.34
N THR A 64 -44.83 28.44 3.18
CA THR A 64 -43.84 27.50 3.72
C THR A 64 -42.86 28.28 4.59
N ASP A 65 -42.54 27.74 5.76
CA ASP A 65 -41.60 28.36 6.73
C ASP A 65 -40.13 28.14 6.35
N VAL A 66 -39.84 27.46 5.23
CA VAL A 66 -38.50 27.14 4.74
C VAL A 66 -38.22 27.93 3.46
N ILE A 67 -37.29 28.89 3.55
CA ILE A 67 -36.92 29.79 2.47
C ILE A 67 -35.65 29.23 1.81
N PRO A 68 -35.67 28.77 0.55
CA PRO A 68 -34.44 28.74 -0.23
C PRO A 68 -34.03 30.20 -0.41
N VAL A 69 -32.91 30.61 0.20
CA VAL A 69 -32.46 32.01 0.15
C VAL A 69 -31.91 32.27 -1.26
N TYR A 70 -32.78 32.76 -2.14
CA TYR A 70 -32.37 33.35 -3.41
C TYR A 70 -31.98 34.80 -3.14
N VAL A 71 -30.74 35.18 -3.43
CA VAL A 71 -30.27 36.55 -3.21
C VAL A 71 -30.79 37.46 -4.32
N ILE A 72 -31.97 38.06 -4.12
CA ILE A 72 -32.36 39.33 -4.75
C ILE A 72 -33.28 40.12 -3.78
N PRO A 73 -33.03 41.41 -3.53
CA PRO A 73 -33.95 42.26 -2.77
C PRO A 73 -35.20 42.58 -3.62
N VAL A 74 -36.38 42.11 -3.19
CA VAL A 74 -37.66 42.44 -3.84
C VAL A 74 -38.40 43.53 -3.04
N PRO A 75 -38.87 44.63 -3.67
CA PRO A 75 -39.75 45.61 -3.03
C PRO A 75 -41.12 44.99 -2.76
N VAL A 76 -41.59 45.10 -1.51
CA VAL A 76 -42.89 44.57 -1.08
C VAL A 76 -44.03 45.36 -1.73
N SER A 77 -44.64 44.82 -2.79
CA SER A 77 -45.94 45.29 -3.29
C SER A 77 -47.06 44.34 -2.85
N LYS A 78 -48.30 44.86 -2.76
CA LYS A 78 -49.49 44.34 -2.04
C LYS A 78 -50.07 42.98 -2.53
N THR A 79 -49.23 42.03 -2.89
CA THR A 79 -49.59 40.64 -3.16
C THR A 79 -48.74 39.73 -2.30
N THR A 80 -49.37 38.91 -1.46
CA THR A 80 -48.73 37.81 -0.73
C THR A 80 -48.33 36.72 -1.74
N LEU A 81 -47.22 36.94 -2.45
CA LEU A 81 -46.49 35.91 -3.17
C LEU A 81 -45.71 35.09 -2.13
N THR A 82 -45.78 33.76 -2.19
CA THR A 82 -45.01 32.88 -1.30
C THR A 82 -43.67 32.53 -1.94
N ASN A 83 -42.93 31.58 -1.36
CA ASN A 83 -41.53 31.32 -1.69
C ASN A 83 -41.30 31.09 -3.21
N PRO A 84 -40.23 31.68 -3.77
CA PRO A 84 -39.85 31.44 -5.17
C PRO A 84 -39.56 29.95 -5.42
N ILE A 85 -40.12 29.42 -6.51
CA ILE A 85 -39.87 28.09 -7.04
C ILE A 85 -38.47 28.06 -7.68
N ILE A 86 -38.21 29.02 -8.57
CA ILE A 86 -36.94 29.22 -9.25
C ILE A 86 -36.87 30.66 -9.79
N SER A 87 -35.68 31.25 -9.79
CA SER A 87 -35.41 32.57 -10.37
C SER A 87 -34.13 32.51 -11.20
N GLY A 88 -34.08 33.21 -12.33
CA GLY A 88 -32.88 33.24 -13.14
C GLY A 88 -32.99 34.08 -14.41
N LYS A 89 -31.88 34.15 -15.14
CA LYS A 89 -31.82 34.82 -16.44
C LYS A 89 -32.47 33.93 -17.50
N TYR A 90 -33.49 34.45 -18.16
CA TYR A 90 -34.25 33.73 -19.18
C TYR A 90 -33.60 33.81 -20.55
N PHE A 91 -33.55 32.69 -21.27
CA PHE A 91 -33.11 32.64 -22.66
C PHE A 91 -33.80 31.52 -23.45
N VAL A 92 -33.74 31.58 -24.78
CA VAL A 92 -34.35 30.58 -25.67
C VAL A 92 -33.28 29.93 -26.55
N ARG A 93 -33.31 28.59 -26.64
CA ARG A 93 -32.43 27.82 -27.54
C ARG A 93 -33.21 26.68 -28.16
N GLU A 94 -33.11 26.54 -29.49
CA GLU A 94 -33.77 25.44 -30.24
C GLU A 94 -35.26 25.32 -29.88
N GLU A 95 -35.94 26.47 -29.84
CA GLU A 95 -37.35 26.64 -29.43
C GLU A 95 -37.65 26.34 -27.95
N ASN A 96 -36.67 25.88 -27.17
CA ASN A 96 -36.82 25.59 -25.75
C ASN A 96 -36.48 26.81 -24.90
N ALA A 97 -37.28 27.05 -23.86
CA ALA A 97 -37.07 28.07 -22.86
C ALA A 97 -36.17 27.55 -21.72
N TYR A 98 -35.21 28.37 -21.29
CA TYR A 98 -34.26 28.04 -20.25
C TYR A 98 -34.12 29.17 -19.23
N LEU A 99 -33.74 28.79 -18.00
CA LEU A 99 -33.26 29.70 -16.96
C LEU A 99 -31.83 29.32 -16.59
N GLU A 100 -30.94 30.30 -16.59
CA GLU A 100 -29.69 30.19 -15.81
C GLU A 100 -29.98 30.67 -14.39
N SER A 101 -29.89 29.75 -13.42
CA SER A 101 -30.29 29.99 -12.04
C SER A 101 -29.21 29.58 -11.06
N SER A 102 -29.17 30.26 -9.92
CA SER A 102 -28.38 29.90 -8.76
C SER A 102 -29.29 29.49 -7.61
N ILE A 103 -29.04 28.32 -7.03
CA ILE A 103 -29.77 27.75 -5.89
C ILE A 103 -28.79 27.63 -4.73
N LYS A 104 -29.18 28.12 -3.56
CA LYS A 104 -28.40 27.98 -2.33
C LYS A 104 -29.29 27.47 -1.22
N GLN A 105 -28.77 26.53 -0.43
CA GLN A 105 -29.34 26.16 0.85
C GLN A 105 -28.38 26.58 1.95
N GLU A 106 -28.83 27.51 2.78
CA GLU A 106 -28.16 27.95 4.00
C GLU A 106 -28.98 27.43 5.18
N ASP A 107 -29.03 26.11 5.37
CA ASP A 107 -29.73 25.58 6.54
C ASP A 107 -28.89 25.81 7.81
N ASP A 108 -29.56 26.31 8.85
CA ASP A 108 -29.04 26.53 10.21
C ASP A 108 -29.37 25.32 11.10
N ASP A 109 -29.36 24.10 10.54
CA ASP A 109 -29.26 22.91 11.39
C ASP A 109 -28.00 23.08 12.25
N TRP A 110 -28.09 22.81 13.56
CA TRP A 110 -27.02 22.99 14.55
C TRP A 110 -25.72 22.24 14.22
N ARG A 111 -25.72 21.42 13.16
CA ARG A 111 -24.55 20.70 12.63
C ARG A 111 -24.05 21.22 11.27
N GLY A 112 -24.71 22.18 10.62
CA GLY A 112 -24.27 22.79 9.35
C GLY A 112 -24.15 21.83 8.15
N ARG A 113 -24.72 20.62 8.23
CA ARG A 113 -24.42 19.47 7.34
C ARG A 113 -24.93 19.57 5.92
N TYR A 114 -25.79 20.54 5.62
CA TYR A 114 -26.60 20.55 4.39
C TYR A 114 -26.47 21.85 3.58
N LYS A 115 -25.35 22.55 3.75
CA LYS A 115 -25.07 23.76 2.98
C LYS A 115 -24.58 23.39 1.58
N TYR A 116 -25.27 23.89 0.56
CA TYR A 116 -24.82 23.77 -0.83
C TYR A 116 -25.13 25.01 -1.64
N SER A 117 -24.39 25.17 -2.73
CA SER A 117 -24.60 26.16 -3.78
C SER A 117 -24.54 25.46 -5.13
N LEU A 118 -25.51 25.75 -6.00
CA LEU A 118 -25.62 25.20 -7.34
C LEU A 118 -25.87 26.36 -8.32
N GLN A 119 -25.10 26.42 -9.39
CA GLN A 119 -25.41 27.21 -10.58
C GLN A 119 -25.71 26.23 -11.72
N GLY A 120 -26.88 26.37 -12.35
CA GLY A 120 -27.34 25.42 -13.35
C GLY A 120 -28.18 26.06 -14.45
N ILE A 121 -28.38 25.27 -15.51
CA ILE A 121 -29.27 25.58 -16.62
C ILE A 121 -30.50 24.70 -16.49
N PHE A 122 -31.67 25.32 -16.46
CA PHE A 122 -32.94 24.64 -16.24
C PHE A 122 -33.85 24.88 -17.43
N LYS A 123 -34.29 23.79 -18.08
CA LYS A 123 -35.34 23.87 -19.08
C LYS A 123 -36.65 24.17 -18.38
N VAL A 124 -37.33 25.23 -18.79
CA VAL A 124 -38.59 25.66 -18.21
C VAL A 124 -39.68 25.71 -19.27
N SER A 125 -40.88 25.28 -18.92
CA SER A 125 -42.02 25.47 -19.81
C SER A 125 -43.32 25.61 -19.05
N ASN A 126 -44.23 26.40 -19.59
CA ASN A 126 -45.62 26.43 -19.17
C ASN A 126 -46.58 26.38 -20.36
N THR A 127 -46.13 25.91 -21.53
CA THR A 127 -46.96 25.77 -22.74
C THR A 127 -47.37 24.32 -22.96
N TYR A 128 -48.47 24.10 -23.70
CA TYR A 128 -48.95 22.75 -24.02
C TYR A 128 -47.93 21.90 -24.79
N ASN A 129 -47.15 22.51 -25.69
CA ASN A 129 -46.08 21.82 -26.43
C ASN A 129 -44.82 21.52 -25.59
N GLY A 130 -44.73 22.01 -24.35
CA GLY A 130 -43.61 21.75 -23.44
C GLY A 130 -42.28 22.40 -23.82
N LYS A 131 -42.28 23.35 -24.76
CA LYS A 131 -41.05 23.99 -25.26
C LYS A 131 -40.82 25.41 -24.69
N GLY A 132 -41.87 26.19 -24.41
CA GLY A 132 -41.71 27.62 -24.16
C GLY A 132 -42.36 28.13 -22.88
N LEU A 133 -42.18 29.43 -22.65
CA LEU A 133 -42.93 30.21 -21.68
C LEU A 133 -43.93 31.14 -22.38
N THR A 134 -45.15 31.18 -21.87
CA THR A 134 -46.19 32.14 -22.27
C THR A 134 -46.64 32.98 -21.09
N ALA A 135 -46.84 34.28 -21.34
CA ALA A 135 -47.42 35.22 -20.39
C ALA A 135 -48.96 35.31 -20.51
N LYS A 136 -49.57 34.53 -21.40
CA LYS A 136 -51.03 34.44 -21.57
C LYS A 136 -51.58 33.33 -20.69
N THR A 137 -52.48 33.68 -19.78
CA THR A 137 -53.00 32.76 -18.76
C THR A 137 -53.89 31.65 -19.32
N ASP A 138 -54.52 31.89 -20.48
CA ASP A 138 -55.38 30.97 -21.23
C ASP A 138 -54.61 29.98 -22.11
N GLU A 139 -53.36 30.29 -22.47
CA GLU A 139 -52.47 29.41 -23.24
C GLU A 139 -51.48 28.63 -22.36
N ALA A 140 -51.51 28.88 -21.05
CA ALA A 140 -50.57 28.31 -20.09
C ALA A 140 -51.06 27.00 -19.47
N LYS A 141 -50.11 26.18 -19.02
CA LYS A 141 -50.29 24.99 -18.20
C LYS A 141 -49.47 25.06 -16.91
N SER A 142 -49.37 23.94 -16.20
CA SER A 142 -48.45 23.78 -15.07
C SER A 142 -47.01 24.08 -15.47
N LEU A 143 -46.28 24.74 -14.57
CA LEU A 143 -44.85 24.98 -14.73
C LEU A 143 -44.11 23.64 -14.67
N ASN A 144 -43.32 23.35 -15.69
CA ASN A 144 -42.34 22.27 -15.69
C ASN A 144 -40.94 22.86 -15.61
N VAL A 145 -40.10 22.30 -14.74
CA VAL A 145 -38.69 22.66 -14.58
C VAL A 145 -37.88 21.38 -14.62
N GLU A 146 -36.90 21.31 -15.52
CA GLU A 146 -36.02 20.15 -15.70
C GLU A 146 -34.56 20.63 -15.72
N THR A 147 -33.68 19.91 -15.02
CA THR A 147 -32.25 20.21 -15.03
C THR A 147 -31.67 19.83 -16.39
N ALA A 148 -31.17 20.82 -17.13
CA ALA A 148 -30.58 20.63 -18.45
C ALA A 148 -29.05 20.52 -18.36
N ASP A 149 -28.42 21.30 -17.48
CA ASP A 149 -26.98 21.25 -17.23
C ASP A 149 -26.66 21.81 -15.84
N ILE A 150 -25.49 21.46 -15.32
CA ILE A 150 -24.94 22.05 -14.09
C ILE A 150 -23.66 22.79 -14.49
N LEU A 151 -23.55 24.07 -14.12
CA LEU A 151 -22.35 24.86 -14.39
C LEU A 151 -21.35 24.71 -13.24
N GLN A 152 -21.87 24.76 -12.01
CA GLN A 152 -21.10 24.62 -10.80
C GLN A 152 -21.96 24.07 -9.67
N TYR A 153 -21.41 23.18 -8.86
CA TYR A 153 -21.98 22.75 -7.60
C TYR A 153 -20.89 22.77 -6.52
N SER A 154 -21.28 23.14 -5.30
CA SER A 154 -20.43 23.10 -4.11
C SER A 154 -21.28 22.67 -2.93
N GLY A 155 -20.79 21.71 -2.15
CA GLY A 155 -21.49 21.18 -0.99
C GLY A 155 -20.58 20.31 -0.15
N PHE A 156 -21.14 19.30 0.50
CA PHE A 156 -20.38 18.36 1.32
C PHE A 156 -20.68 16.90 0.97
N TYR A 157 -19.65 16.08 1.02
CA TYR A 157 -19.66 14.62 0.90
C TYR A 157 -19.64 13.97 2.29
N GLU A 158 -20.22 12.77 2.42
CA GLU A 158 -20.36 11.97 3.65
C GLU A 158 -20.89 12.78 4.86
N ASP A 159 -22.22 12.93 4.93
CA ASP A 159 -22.93 13.56 6.05
C ASP A 159 -22.40 14.94 6.47
N GLY A 160 -21.91 15.74 5.52
CA GLY A 160 -21.46 17.10 5.78
C GLY A 160 -19.97 17.24 6.11
N LYS A 161 -19.17 16.18 5.96
CA LYS A 161 -17.76 16.18 6.43
C LYS A 161 -16.78 16.80 5.46
N PHE A 162 -16.83 16.40 4.19
CA PHE A 162 -15.77 16.73 3.23
C PHE A 162 -16.27 17.67 2.15
N PRO A 163 -15.69 18.86 1.96
CA PRO A 163 -16.09 19.74 0.87
C PRO A 163 -15.99 19.02 -0.48
N ILE A 164 -17.05 19.11 -1.27
CA ILE A 164 -17.14 18.56 -2.63
C ILE A 164 -17.52 19.68 -3.59
N THR A 165 -16.80 19.75 -4.70
CA THR A 165 -17.11 20.69 -5.78
C THR A 165 -17.17 19.96 -7.10
N LEU A 166 -18.12 20.36 -7.92
CA LEU A 166 -18.29 19.88 -9.28
C LEU A 166 -18.35 21.09 -10.20
N GLN A 167 -17.56 21.10 -11.25
CA GLN A 167 -17.51 22.22 -12.19
C GLN A 167 -17.57 21.70 -13.63
N LYS A 168 -18.39 22.32 -14.47
CA LYS A 168 -18.46 22.00 -15.89
C LYS A 168 -17.08 22.16 -16.53
N ASN A 169 -16.63 21.14 -17.26
CA ASN A 169 -15.35 21.12 -17.95
C ASN A 169 -15.57 20.56 -19.37
N ALA A 170 -15.66 21.46 -20.36
CA ALA A 170 -16.13 21.13 -21.71
C ALA A 170 -17.49 20.41 -21.65
N ASN A 171 -17.59 19.16 -22.11
CA ASN A 171 -18.82 18.39 -22.07
C ASN A 171 -19.06 17.72 -20.71
N ASP A 172 -17.99 17.40 -19.98
CA ASP A 172 -18.00 16.62 -18.74
C ASP A 172 -17.80 17.53 -17.52
N TYR A 173 -17.40 16.94 -16.39
CA TYR A 173 -17.34 17.64 -15.12
C TYR A 173 -16.09 17.34 -14.32
N ALA A 174 -15.35 18.38 -13.96
CA ALA A 174 -14.27 18.26 -12.98
C ALA A 174 -14.87 18.10 -11.58
N LEU A 175 -14.63 16.96 -10.96
CA LEU A 175 -14.97 16.67 -9.57
C LEU A 175 -13.73 16.90 -8.69
N LYS A 176 -13.96 17.49 -7.51
CA LYS A 176 -12.95 17.62 -6.45
C LYS A 176 -13.58 17.33 -5.09
N ILE A 177 -12.92 16.50 -4.28
CA ILE A 177 -13.27 16.25 -2.87
C ILE A 177 -12.05 16.56 -2.00
N GLU A 178 -12.24 17.35 -0.95
CA GLU A 178 -11.18 17.74 -0.02
C GLU A 178 -11.24 16.92 1.27
N PHE A 179 -10.30 16.00 1.45
CA PHE A 179 -10.09 15.28 2.70
C PHE A 179 -9.07 16.01 3.58
N GLU A 180 -8.91 15.55 4.83
CA GLU A 180 -8.01 16.17 5.80
C GLU A 180 -6.54 16.16 5.36
N ASP A 181 -6.07 15.08 4.72
CA ASP A 181 -4.67 14.86 4.35
C ASP A 181 -4.41 14.92 2.84
N ARG A 182 -5.46 14.91 2.01
CA ARG A 182 -5.36 14.82 0.54
C ARG A 182 -6.58 15.39 -0.18
N THR A 183 -6.44 15.65 -1.47
CA THR A 183 -7.53 16.02 -2.37
C THR A 183 -7.73 14.94 -3.42
N LEU A 184 -8.97 14.54 -3.65
CA LEU A 184 -9.38 13.66 -4.75
C LEU A 184 -9.88 14.49 -5.93
N GLN A 185 -9.44 14.16 -7.14
CA GLN A 185 -9.90 14.78 -8.39
C GLN A 185 -10.12 13.75 -9.48
N THR A 186 -11.14 13.95 -10.32
CA THR A 186 -11.44 13.13 -11.51
C THR A 186 -12.38 13.89 -12.46
N ILE A 187 -12.65 13.34 -13.64
CA ILE A 187 -13.61 13.88 -14.61
C ILE A 187 -14.83 12.96 -14.68
N VAL A 188 -15.99 13.44 -14.23
CA VAL A 188 -17.25 12.70 -14.27
C VAL A 188 -17.97 12.96 -15.60
N PRO A 189 -18.33 11.92 -16.37
CA PRO A 189 -19.05 12.08 -17.63
C PRO A 189 -20.42 12.74 -17.46
N PHE A 190 -20.83 13.54 -18.44
CA PHE A 190 -22.17 14.18 -18.46
C PHE A 190 -23.31 13.18 -18.28
N ASP A 191 -23.29 12.08 -19.03
CA ASP A 191 -24.37 11.09 -19.03
C ASP A 191 -24.54 10.43 -17.65
N HIS A 192 -23.43 10.23 -16.92
CA HIS A 192 -23.47 9.69 -15.56
C HIS A 192 -24.20 10.64 -14.60
N LEU A 193 -23.88 11.94 -14.62
CA LEU A 193 -24.58 12.92 -13.78
C LEU A 193 -26.02 13.13 -14.20
N LYS A 194 -26.30 13.07 -15.50
CA LYS A 194 -27.67 13.16 -16.02
C LYS A 194 -28.56 12.04 -15.48
N GLU A 195 -28.03 10.83 -15.41
CA GLU A 195 -28.75 9.67 -14.88
C GLU A 195 -28.91 9.72 -13.36
N HIS A 196 -27.82 10.01 -12.63
CA HIS A 196 -27.78 9.81 -11.18
C HIS A 196 -27.95 11.07 -10.32
N PHE A 197 -27.78 12.27 -10.88
CA PHE A 197 -27.79 13.52 -10.13
C PHE A 197 -28.83 14.54 -10.61
N PHE A 198 -28.99 14.74 -11.92
CA PHE A 198 -29.91 15.77 -12.47
C PHE A 198 -31.37 15.51 -12.11
N SER A 199 -31.75 14.24 -11.97
CA SER A 199 -33.10 13.84 -11.55
C SER A 199 -33.39 14.30 -10.12
N SER A 200 -32.42 14.17 -9.21
CA SER A 200 -32.50 14.65 -7.82
C SER A 200 -32.69 16.17 -7.75
N ILE A 201 -31.94 16.92 -8.58
CA ILE A 201 -32.12 18.38 -8.69
C ILE A 201 -33.51 18.73 -9.23
N THR A 202 -33.93 18.06 -10.29
CA THR A 202 -35.23 18.28 -10.93
C THR A 202 -36.40 18.04 -9.96
N ASN A 203 -36.26 17.06 -9.06
CA ASN A 203 -37.30 16.71 -8.09
C ASN A 203 -37.55 17.80 -7.03
N ILE A 204 -36.59 18.70 -6.81
CA ILE A 204 -36.75 19.86 -5.91
C ILE A 204 -37.93 20.74 -6.34
N PHE A 205 -38.13 20.88 -7.65
CA PHE A 205 -39.19 21.74 -8.19
C PHE A 205 -40.54 21.04 -8.32
N LYS A 206 -40.58 19.70 -8.25
CA LYS A 206 -41.80 18.91 -8.43
C LYS A 206 -42.64 18.79 -7.16
N ASN A 207 -42.04 18.91 -5.97
CA ASN A 207 -42.69 18.53 -4.71
C ASN A 207 -42.96 19.71 -3.76
N THR A 208 -43.65 20.74 -4.26
CA THR A 208 -43.91 21.97 -3.50
C THR A 208 -45.03 21.86 -2.44
N GLU A 209 -45.62 20.67 -2.25
CA GLU A 209 -46.76 20.42 -1.37
C GLU A 209 -46.38 19.74 -0.03
N SER A 210 -45.15 19.25 0.12
CA SER A 210 -44.67 18.61 1.36
C SER A 210 -43.70 19.52 2.13
N THR A 211 -44.09 19.93 3.33
CA THR A 211 -43.25 20.72 4.26
C THR A 211 -42.11 19.92 4.90
N TYR A 212 -42.08 18.59 4.73
CA TYR A 212 -41.14 17.70 5.42
C TYR A 212 -40.13 16.98 4.51
N ALA A 213 -40.36 16.96 3.20
CA ALA A 213 -39.36 16.48 2.23
C ALA A 213 -38.28 17.56 2.09
N ARG A 214 -37.36 17.59 3.06
CA ARG A 214 -36.22 18.51 3.13
C ARG A 214 -35.54 18.57 1.76
N TYR A 215 -35.19 19.77 1.32
CA TYR A 215 -34.46 20.11 0.08
C TYR A 215 -33.03 19.53 0.03
N TYR A 216 -32.85 18.30 0.48
CA TYR A 216 -31.58 17.63 0.61
C TYR A 216 -31.09 17.15 -0.74
N ILE A 217 -30.07 17.83 -1.24
CA ILE A 217 -29.31 17.40 -2.42
C ILE A 217 -28.01 16.79 -1.90
N SER A 218 -27.84 15.49 -2.11
CA SER A 218 -26.57 14.81 -1.89
C SER A 218 -25.99 14.37 -3.22
N LEU A 219 -24.77 14.82 -3.52
CA LEU A 219 -23.99 14.30 -4.62
C LEU A 219 -23.29 13.01 -4.16
N ASN A 220 -23.87 11.86 -4.49
CA ASN A 220 -23.25 10.56 -4.25
C ASN A 220 -22.67 10.01 -5.55
N LEU A 221 -21.35 9.84 -5.58
CA LEU A 221 -20.60 9.33 -6.73
C LEU A 221 -19.79 8.08 -6.37
N ASP A 222 -20.16 7.38 -5.30
CA ASP A 222 -19.39 6.25 -4.77
C ASP A 222 -19.17 5.15 -5.80
N ASP A 223 -20.24 4.78 -6.51
CA ASP A 223 -20.18 3.70 -7.48
C ASP A 223 -19.38 4.09 -8.72
N TYR A 224 -19.40 5.38 -9.10
CA TYR A 224 -18.53 5.89 -10.14
C TYR A 224 -17.07 5.87 -9.69
N LEU A 225 -16.76 6.42 -8.52
CA LEU A 225 -15.40 6.54 -7.99
C LEU A 225 -14.72 5.18 -7.77
N LYS A 226 -15.47 4.15 -7.36
CA LYS A 226 -14.93 2.78 -7.21
C LYS A 226 -14.54 2.13 -8.54
N ASN A 227 -15.16 2.54 -9.64
CA ASN A 227 -14.97 1.95 -10.97
C ASN A 227 -14.08 2.81 -11.89
N ALA A 228 -13.78 4.04 -11.51
CA ALA A 228 -12.90 4.93 -12.26
C ALA A 228 -11.42 4.53 -12.10
N ASN A 229 -10.65 4.70 -13.18
CA ASN A 229 -9.23 4.31 -13.26
C ASN A 229 -8.28 5.52 -13.34
N ASP A 230 -8.82 6.71 -13.41
CA ASP A 230 -8.15 7.98 -13.67
C ASP A 230 -8.34 8.97 -12.50
N ILE A 231 -8.43 8.43 -11.28
CA ILE A 231 -8.54 9.25 -10.08
C ILE A 231 -7.17 9.74 -9.66
N ILE A 232 -7.10 11.04 -9.40
CA ILE A 232 -5.92 11.71 -8.88
C ILE A 232 -6.12 11.94 -7.38
N LEU A 233 -5.16 11.48 -6.57
CA LEU A 233 -5.05 11.87 -5.16
C LEU A 233 -3.79 12.71 -4.97
N THR A 234 -3.94 13.94 -4.47
CA THR A 234 -2.83 14.85 -4.14
C THR A 234 -2.73 14.97 -2.63
N TYR A 235 -1.65 14.48 -2.03
CA TYR A 235 -1.44 14.46 -0.58
C TYR A 235 -0.71 15.71 -0.10
N LYS A 236 -1.02 16.17 1.12
CA LYS A 236 -0.38 17.35 1.74
C LYS A 236 1.12 17.18 1.96
N ASN A 237 1.61 15.95 2.09
CA ASN A 237 3.03 15.64 2.19
C ASN A 237 3.78 15.72 0.85
N GLY A 238 3.10 16.10 -0.24
CA GLY A 238 3.68 16.22 -1.59
C GLY A 238 3.58 14.94 -2.43
N ASN A 239 3.12 13.82 -1.86
CA ASN A 239 2.88 12.61 -2.62
C ASN A 239 1.69 12.77 -3.57
N ASN A 240 1.72 12.07 -4.69
CA ASN A 240 0.66 12.07 -5.69
C ASN A 240 0.34 10.65 -6.12
N PHE A 241 -0.92 10.37 -6.38
CA PHE A 241 -1.38 9.09 -6.92
C PHE A 241 -2.29 9.33 -8.13
N LEU A 242 -2.18 8.44 -9.12
CA LEU A 242 -3.05 8.35 -10.28
C LEU A 242 -3.44 6.90 -10.51
N GLY A 243 -4.73 6.58 -10.40
CA GLY A 243 -5.22 5.23 -10.64
C GLY A 243 -6.60 4.95 -10.05
N LYS A 244 -6.83 3.69 -9.67
CA LYS A 244 -8.03 3.21 -8.99
C LYS A 244 -7.94 3.46 -7.49
N VAL A 245 -9.09 3.75 -6.89
CA VAL A 245 -9.23 3.90 -5.44
C VAL A 245 -10.14 2.82 -4.86
N GLU A 246 -10.09 2.67 -3.55
CA GLU A 246 -11.09 1.94 -2.78
C GLU A 246 -11.64 2.78 -1.63
N LYS A 247 -12.82 2.39 -1.16
CA LYS A 247 -13.50 3.05 -0.05
C LYS A 247 -12.99 2.45 1.26
N ASP A 248 -12.32 3.25 2.08
CA ASP A 248 -11.87 2.85 3.41
C ASP A 248 -12.97 3.13 4.42
N ASN A 249 -13.63 2.08 4.91
CA ASN A 249 -14.74 2.15 5.88
C ASN A 249 -14.23 2.07 7.33
N SER A 250 -13.13 2.73 7.66
CA SER A 250 -12.69 2.81 9.06
C SER A 250 -13.75 3.52 9.90
N TYR A 251 -14.01 3.02 11.12
CA TYR A 251 -15.18 3.22 12.00
C TYR A 251 -15.70 4.67 12.25
N SER A 252 -15.06 5.70 11.69
CA SER A 252 -15.50 7.09 11.81
C SER A 252 -15.26 7.98 10.58
N ASN A 253 -14.44 7.57 9.59
CA ASN A 253 -14.04 8.43 8.47
C ASN A 253 -13.97 7.65 7.16
N THR A 254 -15.12 7.55 6.52
CA THR A 254 -15.27 6.98 5.19
C THR A 254 -14.56 7.85 4.15
N THR A 255 -13.45 7.37 3.59
CA THR A 255 -12.66 8.12 2.58
C THR A 255 -12.22 7.21 1.44
N PHE A 256 -11.74 7.81 0.34
CA PHE A 256 -11.12 7.06 -0.75
C PHE A 256 -9.60 7.00 -0.57
N VAL A 257 -9.03 5.80 -0.69
CA VAL A 257 -7.59 5.54 -0.61
C VAL A 257 -7.09 4.89 -1.90
N ALA A 258 -5.80 5.08 -2.21
CA ALA A 258 -5.17 4.49 -3.38
C ALA A 258 -5.21 2.94 -3.30
N LYS A 259 -5.57 2.29 -4.41
CA LYS A 259 -5.65 0.83 -4.52
C LYS A 259 -4.70 0.26 -5.57
N GLU A 260 -4.75 0.79 -6.78
CA GLU A 260 -3.96 0.29 -7.91
C GLU A 260 -3.67 1.43 -8.88
N GLY A 261 -2.39 1.64 -9.21
CA GLY A 261 -2.00 2.68 -10.14
C GLY A 261 -0.59 3.18 -9.89
N LYS A 262 -0.34 4.43 -10.27
CA LYS A 262 0.96 5.09 -10.13
C LYS A 262 0.98 5.96 -8.89
N TYR A 263 1.85 5.64 -7.94
CA TYR A 263 2.16 6.46 -6.78
C TYR A 263 3.51 7.15 -6.99
N THR A 264 3.55 8.47 -6.82
CA THR A 264 4.75 9.31 -6.93
C THR A 264 5.00 9.96 -5.59
N PHE A 265 6.12 9.63 -4.97
CA PHE A 265 6.51 10.18 -3.68
C PHE A 265 7.13 11.57 -3.85
N ALA A 266 7.05 12.39 -2.80
CA ALA A 266 7.60 13.74 -2.79
C ALA A 266 9.11 13.79 -3.05
N ASN A 267 9.85 12.74 -2.67
CA ASN A 267 11.27 12.57 -2.94
C ASN A 267 11.60 12.15 -4.39
N GLY A 268 10.59 11.94 -5.24
CA GLY A 268 10.76 11.56 -6.64
C GLY A 268 10.71 10.05 -6.93
N GLU A 269 10.61 9.21 -5.90
CA GLU A 269 10.40 7.77 -6.06
C GLU A 269 9.03 7.50 -6.70
N VAL A 270 8.93 6.44 -7.49
CA VAL A 270 7.69 6.07 -8.16
C VAL A 270 7.43 4.59 -7.98
N PHE A 271 6.21 4.26 -7.55
CA PHE A 271 5.66 2.92 -7.61
C PHE A 271 4.55 2.85 -8.64
N THR A 272 4.42 1.74 -9.36
CA THR A 272 3.29 1.46 -10.26
C THR A 272 2.85 0.01 -10.09
N GLY A 273 1.63 -0.19 -9.60
CA GLY A 273 1.09 -1.52 -9.32
C GLY A 273 -0.05 -1.49 -8.30
N GLU A 274 -0.28 -2.62 -7.65
CA GLU A 274 -1.24 -2.76 -6.56
C GLU A 274 -0.64 -2.28 -5.24
N LEU A 275 -1.40 -1.46 -4.51
CA LEU A 275 -1.02 -0.89 -3.23
C LEU A 275 -1.71 -1.67 -2.12
N ASP A 276 -0.94 -2.42 -1.35
CA ASP A 276 -1.41 -3.00 -0.10
C ASP A 276 -1.26 -1.98 1.02
N ARG A 277 -2.41 -1.59 1.61
CA ARG A 277 -2.50 -0.64 2.72
C ARG A 277 -1.81 -1.08 4.00
N TYR A 278 -1.55 -2.38 4.15
CA TYR A 278 -0.95 -2.94 5.36
C TYR A 278 0.56 -3.19 5.22
N SER A 279 1.08 -3.17 3.99
CA SER A 279 2.49 -3.37 3.69
C SER A 279 3.26 -2.05 3.67
N LYS A 280 4.47 -2.00 4.24
CA LYS A 280 5.34 -0.80 4.12
C LYS A 280 6.15 -0.81 2.84
N ILE A 281 6.34 -1.98 2.22
CA ILE A 281 7.02 -2.14 0.93
C ILE A 281 6.08 -2.87 -0.01
N TRP A 282 5.66 -2.19 -1.08
CA TRP A 282 4.78 -2.79 -2.09
C TRP A 282 5.57 -3.65 -3.06
N THR A 283 5.15 -4.89 -3.23
CA THR A 283 5.85 -5.91 -4.02
C THR A 283 5.07 -6.36 -5.26
N ASN A 284 3.78 -6.03 -5.37
CA ASN A 284 2.98 -6.31 -6.56
C ASN A 284 3.00 -5.14 -7.55
N GLY A 285 4.16 -4.89 -8.16
CA GLY A 285 4.32 -3.80 -9.11
C GLY A 285 5.75 -3.51 -9.48
N LYS A 286 6.01 -2.25 -9.83
CA LYS A 286 7.29 -1.75 -10.30
C LYS A 286 7.71 -0.54 -9.48
N TRP A 287 8.94 -0.58 -8.95
CA TRP A 287 9.60 0.55 -8.32
C TRP A 287 10.57 1.21 -9.29
N LYS A 288 10.60 2.54 -9.25
CA LYS A 288 11.67 3.38 -9.80
C LYS A 288 12.21 4.24 -8.66
N PHE A 289 13.48 4.04 -8.34
CA PHE A 289 14.18 4.71 -7.25
C PHE A 289 14.80 6.04 -7.71
N THR A 290 15.26 6.84 -6.75
CA THR A 290 15.82 8.18 -7.04
C THR A 290 17.16 8.14 -7.75
N ASP A 291 17.93 7.07 -7.56
CA ASP A 291 19.18 6.78 -8.28
C ASP A 291 18.95 6.34 -9.75
N GLY A 292 17.70 6.20 -10.16
CA GLY A 292 17.29 5.77 -11.49
C GLY A 292 17.20 4.25 -11.67
N SER A 293 17.56 3.46 -10.66
CA SER A 293 17.39 2.01 -10.68
C SER A 293 15.91 1.63 -10.68
N ILE A 294 15.62 0.42 -11.16
CA ILE A 294 14.27 -0.08 -11.34
C ILE A 294 14.22 -1.52 -10.86
N GLU A 295 13.21 -1.82 -10.06
CA GLU A 295 12.91 -3.18 -9.62
C GLU A 295 11.46 -3.55 -9.95
N ASN A 296 11.22 -4.81 -10.29
CA ASN A 296 9.89 -5.34 -10.59
C ASN A 296 9.56 -6.49 -9.65
N GLY A 297 8.28 -6.60 -9.28
CA GLY A 297 7.80 -7.64 -8.39
C GLY A 297 8.41 -7.56 -6.99
N ASN A 298 8.51 -8.72 -6.34
CA ASN A 298 9.08 -8.85 -5.01
C ASN A 298 10.61 -8.83 -5.04
N TRP A 299 11.19 -7.64 -5.15
CA TRP A 299 12.65 -7.46 -5.18
C TRP A 299 13.34 -7.81 -3.85
N LEU A 300 12.59 -7.96 -2.75
CA LEU A 300 13.13 -8.45 -1.48
C LEU A 300 13.66 -9.89 -1.60
N GLU A 301 12.97 -10.75 -2.39
CA GLU A 301 13.41 -12.13 -2.65
C GLU A 301 14.72 -12.17 -3.44
N LYS A 302 14.90 -11.24 -4.40
CA LYS A 302 16.13 -11.13 -5.21
C LYS A 302 17.36 -10.90 -4.34
N TYR A 303 17.22 -10.12 -3.26
CA TYR A 303 18.31 -9.80 -2.33
C TYR A 303 18.30 -10.64 -1.05
N ASP A 304 17.41 -11.63 -0.94
CA ASP A 304 17.26 -12.47 0.26
C ASP A 304 17.14 -11.62 1.54
N VAL A 305 16.24 -10.63 1.55
CA VAL A 305 15.99 -9.77 2.71
C VAL A 305 14.50 -9.74 3.07
N ARG A 306 14.21 -9.48 4.34
CA ARG A 306 12.86 -9.27 4.86
C ARG A 306 12.61 -7.78 5.12
N GLU A 307 11.35 -7.36 5.05
CA GLU A 307 10.95 -5.96 5.26
C GLU A 307 11.45 -5.37 6.59
N ASN A 308 11.44 -6.17 7.66
CA ASN A 308 11.90 -5.74 8.99
C ASN A 308 13.41 -5.44 9.05
N GLU A 309 14.23 -6.12 8.24
CA GLU A 309 15.68 -5.86 8.14
C GLU A 309 15.97 -4.49 7.54
N LEU A 310 15.01 -3.92 6.79
CA LEU A 310 15.13 -2.61 6.15
C LEU A 310 14.43 -1.49 6.95
N SER A 311 13.92 -1.77 8.15
CA SER A 311 13.03 -0.87 8.88
C SER A 311 13.68 0.44 9.37
N ASN A 312 14.99 0.46 9.58
CA ASN A 312 15.75 1.62 10.10
C ASN A 312 15.98 2.74 9.07
N VAL A 313 15.55 2.52 7.83
CA VAL A 313 15.85 3.39 6.70
C VAL A 313 14.55 4.02 6.19
N GLU A 314 14.55 5.31 5.88
CA GLU A 314 13.30 6.01 5.55
C GLU A 314 12.84 5.82 4.10
N THR A 315 13.71 6.09 3.12
CA THR A 315 13.34 6.11 1.70
C THR A 315 13.41 4.73 1.04
N MET A 316 12.68 4.50 -0.06
CA MET A 316 12.77 3.22 -0.77
C MET A 316 14.12 3.02 -1.45
N THR A 317 14.75 4.10 -1.91
CA THR A 317 16.09 4.06 -2.51
C THR A 317 17.11 3.60 -1.48
N ASP A 318 17.06 4.15 -0.27
CA ASP A 318 17.99 3.75 0.78
C ASP A 318 17.71 2.31 1.25
N LYS A 319 16.44 1.88 1.32
CA LYS A 319 16.10 0.48 1.60
C LYS A 319 16.63 -0.47 0.53
N HIS A 320 16.54 -0.08 -0.75
CA HIS A 320 17.07 -0.85 -1.88
C HIS A 320 18.60 -0.96 -1.83
N ASN A 321 19.29 0.15 -1.55
CA ASN A 321 20.74 0.16 -1.35
C ASN A 321 21.17 -0.72 -0.18
N LEU A 322 20.48 -0.65 0.96
CA LEU A 322 20.76 -1.51 2.11
C LEU A 322 20.55 -3.00 1.78
N ALA A 323 19.50 -3.35 1.03
CA ALA A 323 19.27 -4.72 0.60
C ALA A 323 20.42 -5.26 -0.27
N ILE A 324 20.93 -4.45 -1.20
CA ILE A 324 22.10 -4.80 -2.01
C ILE A 324 23.32 -5.04 -1.12
N GLN A 325 23.59 -4.13 -0.17
CA GLN A 325 24.73 -4.26 0.75
C GLN A 325 24.66 -5.54 1.60
N LEU A 326 23.50 -5.83 2.18
CA LEU A 326 23.29 -7.04 2.99
C LEU A 326 23.48 -8.31 2.15
N TYR A 327 22.99 -8.31 0.93
CA TYR A 327 23.14 -9.43 0.00
C TYR A 327 24.60 -9.67 -0.39
N GLU A 328 25.36 -8.60 -0.68
CA GLU A 328 26.78 -8.69 -1.00
C GLU A 328 27.62 -9.16 0.21
N GLU A 329 27.31 -8.69 1.42
CA GLU A 329 27.97 -9.14 2.65
C GLU A 329 27.73 -10.63 2.92
N LYS A 330 26.48 -11.10 2.76
CA LYS A 330 26.14 -12.53 2.89
C LYS A 330 26.95 -13.38 1.90
N LYS A 331 27.02 -12.95 0.64
CA LYS A 331 27.83 -13.64 -0.39
C LYS A 331 29.31 -13.68 -0.03
N ARG A 332 29.86 -12.58 0.47
CA ARG A 332 31.26 -12.50 0.89
C ARG A 332 31.56 -13.48 2.03
N LYS A 333 30.71 -13.52 3.06
CA LYS A 333 30.88 -14.45 4.20
C LYS A 333 30.83 -15.92 3.77
N ILE A 334 29.88 -16.29 2.91
CA ILE A 334 29.79 -17.66 2.37
C ILE A 334 31.06 -18.03 1.60
N GLU A 335 31.60 -17.11 0.80
CA GLU A 335 32.81 -17.35 0.04
C GLU A 335 34.07 -17.42 0.93
N GLU A 336 34.18 -16.54 1.93
CA GLU A 336 35.25 -16.58 2.94
C GLU A 336 35.24 -17.90 3.72
N GLU A 337 34.07 -18.37 4.17
CA GLU A 337 33.89 -19.67 4.83
C GLU A 337 34.28 -20.83 3.90
N ARG A 338 33.88 -20.77 2.62
CA ARG A 338 34.24 -21.78 1.62
C ARG A 338 35.75 -21.86 1.42
N ILE A 339 36.42 -20.70 1.31
CA ILE A 339 37.89 -20.62 1.17
C ILE A 339 38.57 -21.12 2.44
N ALA A 340 38.11 -20.69 3.62
CA ALA A 340 38.67 -21.12 4.90
C ALA A 340 38.56 -22.64 5.10
N LYS A 341 37.42 -23.24 4.74
CA LYS A 341 37.21 -24.69 4.79
C LYS A 341 38.15 -25.42 3.84
N GLN A 342 38.32 -24.94 2.61
CA GLN A 342 39.25 -25.53 1.65
C GLN A 342 40.71 -25.45 2.13
N GLN A 343 41.12 -24.31 2.69
CA GLN A 343 42.47 -24.15 3.25
C GLN A 343 42.70 -25.05 4.48
N ALA A 344 41.68 -25.23 5.33
CA ALA A 344 41.76 -26.13 6.47
C ALA A 344 41.90 -27.60 6.04
N GLU A 345 41.11 -28.04 5.05
CA GLU A 345 41.23 -29.39 4.47
C GLU A 345 42.60 -29.62 3.82
N GLU A 346 43.12 -28.65 3.07
CA GLU A 346 44.43 -28.76 2.43
C GLU A 346 45.58 -28.78 3.45
N LYS A 347 45.54 -27.91 4.47
CA LYS A 347 46.50 -27.96 5.58
C LYS A 347 46.46 -29.30 6.31
N LYS A 348 45.27 -29.86 6.52
CA LYS A 348 45.11 -31.18 7.14
C LYS A 348 45.76 -32.26 6.27
N ARG A 349 45.52 -32.27 4.95
CA ARG A 349 46.15 -33.21 4.01
C ARG A 349 47.68 -33.09 3.99
N ILE A 350 48.20 -31.86 3.96
CA ILE A 350 49.65 -31.61 4.00
C ILE A 350 50.24 -32.12 5.33
N ALA A 351 49.60 -31.84 6.46
CA ALA A 351 50.05 -32.30 7.78
C ALA A 351 50.00 -33.83 7.91
N GLU A 352 48.95 -34.47 7.41
CA GLU A 352 48.82 -35.94 7.36
C GLU A 352 49.93 -36.55 6.49
N GLN A 353 50.20 -35.99 5.32
CA GLN A 353 51.28 -36.46 4.45
C GLN A 353 52.67 -36.24 5.08
N GLN A 354 52.90 -35.10 5.73
CA GLN A 354 54.13 -34.83 6.45
C GLN A 354 54.34 -35.79 7.62
N ARG A 355 53.26 -36.13 8.36
CA ARG A 355 53.30 -37.14 9.42
C ARG A 355 53.67 -38.51 8.85
N LYS A 356 53.02 -38.93 7.77
CA LYS A 356 53.34 -40.20 7.08
C LYS A 356 54.82 -40.27 6.69
N ASN A 357 55.31 -39.23 6.02
CA ASN A 357 56.71 -39.16 5.58
C ASN A 357 57.69 -39.16 6.77
N THR A 358 57.36 -38.48 7.87
CA THR A 358 58.20 -38.47 9.08
C THR A 358 58.32 -39.86 9.71
N LEU A 359 57.21 -40.59 9.81
CA LEU A 359 57.19 -41.95 10.35
C LEU A 359 57.97 -42.93 9.46
N ILE A 360 57.80 -42.83 8.14
CA ILE A 360 58.55 -43.63 7.17
C ILE A 360 60.05 -43.36 7.28
N ASN A 361 60.46 -42.09 7.35
CA ASN A 361 61.88 -41.73 7.51
C ASN A 361 62.48 -42.26 8.83
N LYS A 362 61.70 -42.28 9.92
CA LYS A 362 62.17 -42.69 11.25
C LYS A 362 62.25 -44.22 11.41
N TYR A 363 61.29 -44.96 10.86
CA TYR A 363 61.12 -46.39 11.13
C TYR A 363 61.27 -47.31 9.90
N GLY A 364 61.47 -46.73 8.72
CA GLY A 364 61.50 -47.43 7.43
C GLY A 364 60.08 -47.68 6.89
N ASP A 365 59.98 -48.01 5.59
CA ASP A 365 58.70 -48.11 4.88
C ASP A 365 57.70 -49.05 5.57
N TYR A 366 58.13 -50.27 5.92
CA TYR A 366 57.28 -51.28 6.53
C TYR A 366 56.70 -50.85 7.89
N TRP A 367 57.56 -50.45 8.83
CA TRP A 367 57.09 -50.07 10.17
C TRP A 367 56.43 -48.68 10.19
N GLY A 368 56.93 -47.73 9.40
CA GLY A 368 56.36 -46.38 9.32
C GLY A 368 54.93 -46.36 8.78
N GLU A 369 54.61 -47.22 7.81
CA GLU A 369 53.25 -47.35 7.28
C GLU A 369 52.29 -48.00 8.29
N LEU A 370 52.71 -49.07 8.97
CA LEU A 370 51.92 -49.69 10.05
C LEU A 370 51.62 -48.71 11.19
N ILE A 371 52.62 -47.91 11.59
CA ILE A 371 52.47 -46.89 12.64
C ILE A 371 51.52 -45.76 12.19
N TYR A 372 51.63 -45.30 10.93
CA TYR A 372 50.73 -44.28 10.38
C TYR A 372 49.28 -44.77 10.33
N ASN A 373 49.05 -46.02 9.94
CA ASN A 373 47.73 -46.65 9.89
C ASN A 373 47.20 -47.06 11.28
N LYS A 374 47.99 -46.87 12.35
CA LYS A 374 47.67 -47.26 13.73
C LYS A 374 47.46 -48.77 13.91
N GLU A 375 48.24 -49.58 13.21
CA GLU A 375 48.14 -51.03 13.23
C GLU A 375 49.16 -51.64 14.19
N PHE A 376 48.69 -52.26 15.28
CA PHE A 376 49.57 -52.98 16.22
C PHE A 376 50.04 -54.31 15.62
N THR A 377 51.34 -54.47 15.40
CA THR A 377 51.91 -55.68 14.78
C THR A 377 53.05 -56.26 15.63
N PRO A 378 53.10 -57.59 15.89
CA PRO A 378 54.22 -58.22 16.58
C PRO A 378 55.58 -57.86 15.95
N GLY A 379 56.55 -57.58 16.80
CA GLY A 379 57.88 -57.10 16.41
C GLY A 379 58.11 -55.60 16.64
N MET A 380 57.04 -54.80 16.76
CA MET A 380 57.12 -53.37 17.09
C MET A 380 57.81 -53.13 18.43
N THR A 381 58.63 -52.09 18.53
CA THR A 381 59.18 -51.64 19.82
C THR A 381 58.14 -50.85 20.60
N LYS A 382 58.33 -50.71 21.92
CA LYS A 382 57.47 -49.82 22.73
C LYS A 382 57.40 -48.40 22.19
N GLU A 383 58.52 -47.86 21.70
CA GLU A 383 58.55 -46.51 21.12
C GLU A 383 57.64 -46.41 19.90
N MET A 384 57.67 -47.39 18.99
CA MET A 384 56.80 -47.44 17.81
C MET A 384 55.32 -47.51 18.19
N VAL A 385 54.97 -48.29 19.21
CA VAL A 385 53.60 -48.38 19.73
C VAL A 385 53.15 -47.03 20.28
N LEU A 386 54.04 -46.30 20.97
CA LEU A 386 53.75 -45.01 21.59
C LEU A 386 53.61 -43.85 20.59
N GLU A 387 53.94 -44.02 19.31
CA GLU A 387 53.74 -42.98 18.27
C GLU A 387 52.26 -42.73 17.94
N PHE A 388 51.37 -43.64 18.31
CA PHE A 388 49.92 -43.51 18.08
C PHE A 388 49.04 -44.01 19.23
N THR A 389 49.64 -44.34 20.38
CA THR A 389 48.93 -44.61 21.64
C THR A 389 49.69 -44.00 22.82
N SER A 390 49.13 -44.08 24.02
CA SER A 390 49.76 -43.59 25.25
C SER A 390 49.77 -44.67 26.32
N ASP A 391 50.92 -44.92 26.95
CA ASP A 391 51.07 -45.86 28.06
C ASP A 391 50.19 -45.50 29.27
N LYS A 392 49.90 -44.20 29.41
CA LYS A 392 49.02 -43.67 30.45
C LYS A 392 47.57 -44.15 30.31
N CYS A 393 47.12 -44.50 29.10
CA CYS A 393 45.80 -45.05 28.84
C CYS A 393 45.67 -46.54 29.21
N TYR A 394 46.74 -47.18 29.71
CA TYR A 394 46.77 -48.60 30.04
C TYR A 394 47.05 -48.85 31.52
N LYS A 395 46.51 -49.96 32.03
CA LYS A 395 47.02 -50.65 33.23
C LYS A 395 48.17 -51.54 32.79
N ILE A 396 49.37 -51.22 33.28
CA ILE A 396 50.60 -51.91 32.91
C ILE A 396 51.00 -52.82 34.06
N SER A 397 51.14 -54.11 33.77
CA SER A 397 51.73 -55.09 34.69
C SER A 397 53.07 -55.57 34.15
N ARG A 398 54.04 -55.81 35.04
CA ARG A 398 55.38 -56.30 34.69
C ARG A 398 55.71 -57.54 35.50
N SER A 399 56.27 -58.55 34.84
CA SER A 399 56.75 -59.78 35.47
C SER A 399 58.06 -60.23 34.85
N ILE A 400 58.86 -60.98 35.61
CA ILE A 400 60.11 -61.58 35.14
C ILE A 400 59.93 -63.10 35.15
N ARG A 401 60.05 -63.75 34.00
CA ARG A 401 59.93 -65.20 33.86
C ARG A 401 61.08 -65.74 33.02
N SER A 402 61.87 -66.65 33.59
CA SER A 402 63.02 -67.27 32.92
C SER A 402 64.00 -66.26 32.30
N GLY A 403 64.29 -65.17 33.02
CA GLY A 403 65.20 -64.11 32.57
C GLY A 403 64.62 -63.13 31.53
N MET A 404 63.38 -63.32 31.07
CA MET A 404 62.68 -62.40 30.17
C MET A 404 61.77 -61.46 30.96
N THR A 405 61.74 -60.19 30.58
CA THR A 405 60.75 -59.21 31.11
C THR A 405 59.50 -59.24 30.25
N ILE A 406 58.38 -59.62 30.85
CA ILE A 406 57.06 -59.62 30.22
C ILE A 406 56.26 -58.45 30.78
N GLU A 407 55.75 -57.60 29.90
CA GLU A 407 54.95 -56.43 30.25
C GLU A 407 53.63 -56.44 29.50
N THR A 408 52.51 -56.44 30.22
CA THR A 408 51.16 -56.52 29.65
C THR A 408 50.43 -55.21 29.89
N TRP A 409 49.95 -54.59 28.81
CA TRP A 409 49.20 -53.33 28.82
C TRP A 409 47.75 -53.65 28.52
N ILE A 410 46.88 -53.41 29.50
CA ILE A 410 45.42 -53.61 29.36
C ILE A 410 44.77 -52.23 29.35
N PHE A 411 44.00 -51.93 28.30
CA PHE A 411 43.38 -50.62 28.16
C PHE A 411 42.48 -50.27 29.35
N ASP A 412 42.58 -49.02 29.80
CA ASP A 412 41.86 -48.49 30.95
C ASP A 412 41.15 -47.20 30.58
N LYS A 413 39.83 -47.31 30.36
CA LYS A 413 38.98 -46.22 29.93
C LYS A 413 39.04 -45.02 30.90
N ASP A 414 39.03 -45.29 32.20
CA ASP A 414 39.01 -44.24 33.22
C ASP A 414 40.31 -43.42 33.19
N LYS A 415 41.45 -44.09 32.93
CA LYS A 415 42.72 -43.41 32.74
C LYS A 415 42.78 -42.59 31.45
N MET A 416 42.24 -43.12 30.35
CA MET A 416 42.16 -42.36 29.10
C MET A 416 41.32 -41.09 29.28
N GLN A 417 40.15 -41.19 29.91
CA GLN A 417 39.30 -40.04 30.21
C GLN A 417 40.02 -39.02 31.10
N LEU A 418 40.76 -39.48 32.10
CA LEU A 418 41.54 -38.61 32.98
C LEU A 418 42.67 -37.89 32.24
N GLU A 419 43.38 -38.55 31.33
CA GLU A 419 44.42 -37.90 30.52
C GLU A 419 43.82 -36.90 29.54
N LEU A 420 42.68 -37.20 28.91
CA LEU A 420 41.94 -36.24 28.07
C LEU A 420 41.55 -34.99 28.86
N LEU A 421 41.04 -35.15 30.09
CA LEU A 421 40.67 -34.02 30.94
C LEU A 421 41.87 -33.16 31.35
N LYS A 422 43.04 -33.76 31.57
CA LYS A 422 44.28 -33.03 31.87
C LYS A 422 44.79 -32.26 30.66
N GLU A 423 44.80 -32.90 29.48
CA GLU A 423 45.21 -32.23 28.24
C GLU A 423 44.31 -31.03 27.91
N VAL A 424 42.99 -31.14 28.14
CA VAL A 424 42.05 -30.01 27.96
C VAL A 424 42.26 -28.89 28.99
N ALA A 425 42.66 -29.23 30.22
CA ALA A 425 42.91 -28.24 31.26
C ALA A 425 44.12 -27.33 30.95
N ASP A 426 45.10 -27.83 30.19
CA ASP A 426 46.34 -27.14 29.84
C ASP A 426 46.26 -26.35 28.50
N MET A 427 45.10 -26.33 27.83
CA MET A 427 44.88 -25.65 26.53
C MET A 427 44.29 -24.22 26.67
N ASP A 428 44.46 -23.39 25.65
CA ASP A 428 43.81 -22.07 25.55
C ASP A 428 42.29 -22.19 25.31
N GLU A 429 41.49 -21.18 25.72
CA GLU A 429 40.02 -21.24 25.72
C GLU A 429 39.38 -21.59 24.36
N ASP A 430 39.93 -21.09 23.24
CA ASP A 430 39.42 -21.42 21.91
C ASP A 430 39.66 -22.89 21.52
N GLN A 431 40.72 -23.51 22.08
CA GLN A 431 41.04 -24.93 21.86
C GLN A 431 40.25 -25.85 22.80
N LYS A 432 39.87 -25.37 23.99
CA LYS A 432 39.03 -26.11 24.95
C LYS A 432 37.65 -26.43 24.38
N GLN A 433 37.03 -25.53 23.60
CA GLN A 433 35.74 -25.79 22.98
C GLN A 433 35.79 -26.92 21.93
N ALA A 434 36.85 -26.95 21.11
CA ALA A 434 37.04 -28.00 20.10
C ALA A 434 37.37 -29.37 20.73
N ALA A 435 38.19 -29.38 21.78
CA ALA A 435 38.55 -30.61 22.50
C ALA A 435 37.38 -31.16 23.35
N GLY A 436 36.58 -30.27 23.96
CA GLY A 436 35.33 -30.62 24.63
C GLY A 436 34.29 -31.22 23.67
N ALA A 437 34.19 -30.70 22.44
CA ALA A 437 33.34 -31.27 21.40
C ALA A 437 33.82 -32.67 20.96
N ALA A 438 35.13 -32.91 20.88
CA ALA A 438 35.69 -34.23 20.57
C ALA A 438 35.40 -35.26 21.66
N PHE A 439 35.51 -34.86 22.94
CA PHE A 439 35.14 -35.70 24.10
C PHE A 439 33.66 -36.07 24.07
N LEU A 440 32.77 -35.09 23.84
CA LEU A 440 31.33 -35.32 23.71
C LEU A 440 30.96 -36.21 22.51
N LEU A 441 31.64 -36.08 21.38
CA LEU A 441 31.46 -36.95 20.22
C LEU A 441 31.89 -38.40 20.50
N MET A 442 32.93 -38.58 21.32
CA MET A 442 33.42 -39.89 21.73
C MET A 442 32.42 -40.61 22.67
N GLU A 443 31.84 -39.87 23.63
CA GLU A 443 30.75 -40.38 24.49
C GLU A 443 29.45 -40.66 23.71
N LEU A 444 29.11 -39.80 22.74
CA LEU A 444 27.96 -40.01 21.86
C LEU A 444 28.14 -41.24 20.96
N ALA A 445 29.34 -41.48 20.42
CA ALA A 445 29.62 -42.66 19.59
C ALA A 445 29.42 -43.97 20.37
N GLU A 446 29.83 -44.03 21.64
CA GLU A 446 29.53 -45.17 22.52
C GLU A 446 28.03 -45.33 22.78
N GLY A 447 27.28 -44.22 22.90
CA GLY A 447 25.82 -44.22 23.00
C GLY A 447 25.11 -44.81 21.77
N PHE A 448 25.76 -44.80 20.60
CA PHE A 448 25.29 -45.44 19.36
C PHE A 448 25.86 -46.86 19.16
N GLY A 449 26.51 -47.44 20.17
CA GLY A 449 27.01 -48.84 20.15
C GLY A 449 28.41 -49.02 19.56
N TYR A 450 29.18 -47.95 19.36
CA TYR A 450 30.59 -48.05 18.98
C TYR A 450 31.44 -48.38 20.21
N ASN A 451 32.08 -49.56 20.26
CA ASN A 451 32.88 -49.95 21.42
C ASN A 451 34.33 -49.45 21.30
N ILE A 452 34.67 -48.43 22.10
CA ILE A 452 36.03 -47.85 22.13
C ILE A 452 37.11 -48.88 22.46
N ARG A 453 36.79 -49.96 23.19
CA ARG A 453 37.74 -51.02 23.51
C ARG A 453 38.24 -51.78 22.28
N ASP A 454 37.49 -51.77 21.18
CA ASP A 454 37.86 -52.46 19.94
C ASP A 454 39.05 -51.77 19.24
N GLN A 455 39.29 -50.49 19.55
CA GLN A 455 40.42 -49.71 19.03
C GLN A 455 41.68 -49.78 19.91
N PHE A 456 41.57 -50.26 21.15
CA PHE A 456 42.67 -50.34 22.11
C PHE A 456 42.86 -51.78 22.63
N PRO A 457 43.60 -52.63 21.90
CA PRO A 457 43.80 -54.03 22.26
C PRO A 457 44.70 -54.17 23.50
N THR A 458 44.67 -55.36 24.11
CA THR A 458 45.68 -55.76 25.11
C THR A 458 47.01 -56.02 24.40
N LEU A 459 48.06 -55.35 24.84
CA LEU A 459 49.40 -55.45 24.25
C LEU A 459 50.34 -56.20 25.18
N VAL A 460 51.09 -57.18 24.67
CA VAL A 460 52.10 -57.91 25.45
C VAL A 460 53.47 -57.67 24.86
N PHE A 461 54.37 -57.14 25.69
CA PHE A 461 55.76 -56.91 25.34
C PHE A 461 56.65 -57.93 26.04
N THR A 462 57.52 -58.59 25.27
CA THR A 462 58.60 -59.41 25.81
C THR A 462 59.94 -58.76 25.48
N ASN A 463 60.74 -58.45 26.50
CA ASN A 463 62.02 -57.75 26.38
C ASN A 463 61.92 -56.45 25.56
N GLY A 464 60.82 -55.71 25.70
CA GLY A 464 60.61 -54.41 25.05
C GLY A 464 60.07 -54.45 23.61
N LYS A 465 59.81 -55.64 23.05
CA LYS A 465 59.14 -55.80 21.76
C LYS A 465 57.73 -56.37 21.94
N LEU A 466 56.78 -55.85 21.19
CA LEU A 466 55.41 -56.36 21.11
C LEU A 466 55.46 -57.78 20.56
N THR A 467 55.00 -58.77 21.32
CA THR A 467 54.94 -60.17 20.88
C THR A 467 53.52 -60.61 20.58
N ASP A 468 52.53 -60.06 21.30
CA ASP A 468 51.14 -60.47 21.19
C ASP A 468 50.20 -59.26 21.30
N VAL A 469 49.11 -59.32 20.54
CA VAL A 469 48.03 -58.33 20.52
C VAL A 469 46.71 -59.08 20.64
N TYR A 470 45.94 -58.81 21.69
CA TYR A 470 44.64 -59.44 21.93
C TYR A 470 43.53 -58.40 21.86
N GLN A 471 42.57 -58.61 20.97
CA GLN A 471 41.31 -57.87 20.96
C GLN A 471 40.28 -58.59 21.84
N TYR A 472 39.39 -57.82 22.47
CA TYR A 472 38.33 -58.35 23.33
C TYR A 472 37.07 -58.71 22.56
#